data_AF-A0A9Q1F9M1-F1
#
_entry.id   AF-A0A9Q1F9M1-F1
#
_cell.length_a   1.000
_cell.length_b   1.000
_cell.length_c   1.000
_cell.angle_alpha   90.00
_cell.angle_beta   90.00
_cell.angle_gamma   90.00
#
_symmetry.space_group_name_H-M   'P 1'
#
loop_
_entity.id
_entity.type
_entity.pdbx_description
1 polymer ?
#
loop_
_entity_poly.entity_id
_entity_poly.type
_entity_poly.pdbx_seq_one_letter_code
_entity_poly.pdbx_strand_id
1 'polypeptide(L)'
;MSDLNKEVVDLVWGRQTSSGMTDALFRRWTQGFVFSVAERTALEQFEGGPCAVIAPVQAFLMKNILFNCERSNWRDISDEEQKAALCYTLTEILETACFNKSESYCLATWSKSKISHVNSDIPDSHPEPSRSSEDHQPSPLAAEEVGFERFHSIVHKRTLKTSEELKEAVLTLYDTWRNQFGVLLFLYSVILTKGIENIKNEIEDTAEPLIDPVYGHGSQSLINLLMTGHAVSNVWDGDRECSGMKLHGIHDQASVGFLTLMESLRYCKVGAFLKSPKFPIWILGSETHLSVFFAKEMALVAPESPSEQARRVFQTFDPEDNGFIPDTLLEDVMKALDLVSEPEYVNLMKNKLDPEGLGIVLLGPFLLEFFPDQDSGIPDSFPVYHYNGLKQSNHNEKVMYVEGTALVLGFEDPMVRTDDTPIKRCLQTKWPYIELLWTTDRSPSLN
;
A
#
# COMPACT_ATOMS: atom_id res chain seq x y z
N MET A 1 26.01 6.07 -15.36
CA MET A 1 25.16 5.37 -14.38
C MET A 1 25.90 4.12 -13.95
N SER A 2 26.00 3.80 -12.66
CA SER A 2 26.58 2.52 -12.21
C SER A 2 25.67 1.35 -12.63
N ASP A 3 26.21 0.12 -12.72
CA ASP A 3 25.42 -1.05 -13.13
C ASP A 3 24.21 -1.28 -12.19
N LEU A 4 24.43 -1.13 -10.89
CA LEU A 4 23.36 -1.22 -9.88
C LEU A 4 22.26 -0.17 -10.10
N ASN A 5 22.61 1.06 -10.44
CA ASN A 5 21.62 2.11 -10.71
C ASN A 5 20.82 1.77 -11.98
N LYS A 6 21.45 1.15 -12.97
CA LYS A 6 20.78 0.72 -14.20
C LYS A 6 19.75 -0.38 -13.92
N GLU A 7 20.08 -1.37 -13.11
CA GLU A 7 19.14 -2.45 -12.78
C GLU A 7 17.92 -1.95 -11.99
N VAL A 8 18.12 -1.05 -11.03
CA VAL A 8 16.99 -0.41 -10.32
C VAL A 8 16.13 0.39 -11.29
N VAL A 9 16.76 1.15 -12.19
CA VAL A 9 16.06 1.94 -13.20
C VAL A 9 15.25 1.05 -14.13
N ASP A 10 15.84 -0.01 -14.67
CA ASP A 10 15.17 -0.94 -15.58
C ASP A 10 13.99 -1.64 -14.89
N LEU A 11 14.11 -2.00 -13.61
CA LEU A 11 13.03 -2.61 -12.83
C LEU A 11 11.88 -1.62 -12.57
N VAL A 12 12.22 -0.37 -12.24
CA VAL A 12 11.21 0.63 -11.83
C VAL A 12 10.52 1.25 -13.04
N TRP A 13 11.27 1.58 -14.08
CA TRP A 13 10.85 2.43 -15.20
C TRP A 13 10.82 1.69 -16.54
N GLY A 14 11.32 0.45 -16.58
CA GLY A 14 11.42 -0.36 -17.78
C GLY A 14 12.70 -0.10 -18.57
N ARG A 15 13.04 -1.04 -19.46
CA ARG A 15 14.21 -0.89 -20.34
C ARG A 15 13.94 0.22 -21.35
N GLN A 16 14.74 1.27 -21.32
CA GLN A 16 14.64 2.37 -22.26
C GLN A 16 15.09 1.94 -23.67
N THR A 17 14.16 1.39 -24.45
CA THR A 17 14.35 1.13 -25.88
C THR A 17 13.77 2.31 -26.66
N SER A 18 14.52 3.42 -26.69
CA SER A 18 14.29 4.59 -27.56
C SER A 18 12.83 5.10 -27.61
N SER A 19 12.51 6.08 -26.75
CA SER A 19 11.29 6.95 -26.74
C SER A 19 10.13 6.64 -25.77
N GLY A 20 10.36 6.03 -24.60
CA GLY A 20 9.27 5.60 -23.71
C GLY A 20 8.85 6.53 -22.56
N MET A 21 9.77 7.21 -21.88
CA MET A 21 9.42 7.99 -20.67
C MET A 21 9.40 9.48 -20.96
N THR A 22 8.26 10.12 -20.73
CA THR A 22 8.19 11.58 -20.78
C THR A 22 8.82 12.16 -19.52
N ASP A 23 9.64 13.22 -19.64
CA ASP A 23 10.15 13.96 -18.48
C ASP A 23 9.02 14.37 -17.51
N ALA A 24 7.80 14.55 -18.04
CA ALA A 24 6.59 14.81 -17.27
C ALA A 24 6.23 13.64 -16.32
N LEU A 25 6.36 12.39 -16.75
CA LEU A 25 6.08 11.23 -15.90
C LEU A 25 7.08 11.16 -14.74
N PHE A 26 8.37 11.33 -15.04
CA PHE A 26 9.41 11.35 -14.01
C PHE A 26 9.16 12.45 -12.96
N ARG A 27 8.82 13.67 -13.40
CA ARG A 27 8.53 14.82 -12.52
C ARG A 27 7.49 14.52 -11.46
N ARG A 28 6.43 13.78 -11.80
CA ARG A 28 5.38 13.35 -10.86
C ARG A 28 5.92 12.65 -9.63
N TRP A 29 6.99 11.87 -9.79
CA TRP A 29 7.62 11.09 -8.71
C TRP A 29 8.70 11.84 -7.94
N THR A 30 9.04 13.06 -8.33
CA THR A 30 10.14 13.83 -7.72
C THR A 30 9.75 14.58 -6.44
N GLN A 31 8.55 14.38 -5.90
CA GLN A 31 8.19 14.98 -4.61
C GLN A 31 8.87 14.29 -3.41
N GLY A 32 8.90 14.98 -2.28
CA GLY A 32 9.21 14.39 -0.97
C GLY A 32 7.95 14.02 -0.20
N PHE A 33 8.14 13.53 1.02
CA PHE A 33 7.07 13.37 2.00
C PHE A 33 6.80 14.71 2.67
N VAL A 34 5.73 15.38 2.25
CA VAL A 34 5.33 16.69 2.78
C VAL A 34 4.06 16.52 3.60
N PHE A 35 4.04 17.05 4.82
CA PHE A 35 2.84 17.04 5.65
C PHE A 35 1.91 18.18 5.27
N SER A 36 0.60 17.92 5.33
CA SER A 36 -0.44 18.94 5.17
C SER A 36 -0.37 19.94 6.31
N VAL A 37 -0.47 21.22 5.96
CA VAL A 37 -0.57 22.31 6.94
C VAL A 37 -1.95 22.29 7.62
N ALA A 38 -2.97 21.74 6.96
CA ALA A 38 -4.33 21.67 7.48
C ALA A 38 -4.55 20.46 8.40
N GLU A 39 -3.71 19.42 8.29
CA GLU A 39 -3.86 18.17 9.03
C GLU A 39 -2.46 17.56 9.27
N ARG A 40 -1.93 17.72 10.49
CA ARG A 40 -0.48 17.53 10.76
C ARG A 40 -0.03 16.06 10.70
N THR A 41 -0.93 15.12 10.55
CA THR A 41 -0.58 13.70 10.36
C THR A 41 -0.86 13.18 8.96
N ALA A 42 -1.34 14.05 8.06
CA ALA A 42 -1.64 13.69 6.69
C ALA A 42 -0.50 14.11 5.76
N LEU A 43 -0.05 13.21 4.89
CA LEU A 43 0.89 13.51 3.82
C LEU A 43 0.18 14.16 2.62
N GLU A 44 0.87 15.00 1.86
CA GLU A 44 0.36 15.57 0.61
C GLU A 44 0.94 14.83 -0.59
N GLN A 45 0.09 14.67 -1.60
CA GLN A 45 0.45 14.24 -2.94
C GLN A 45 0.17 15.38 -3.92
N PHE A 46 1.14 15.68 -4.77
CA PHE A 46 1.06 16.80 -5.70
C PHE A 46 0.53 16.38 -7.07
N GLU A 47 0.92 15.19 -7.54
CA GLU A 47 0.50 14.66 -8.84
C GLU A 47 0.11 13.18 -8.73
N GLY A 48 -0.61 12.64 -9.71
CA GLY A 48 -0.96 11.20 -9.74
C GLY A 48 0.26 10.30 -9.89
N GLY A 49 0.24 9.07 -9.38
CA GLY A 49 1.34 8.09 -9.53
C GLY A 49 2.05 7.74 -8.22
N PRO A 50 2.70 8.70 -7.53
CA PRO A 50 3.42 8.47 -6.26
C PRO A 50 2.56 7.93 -5.12
N CYS A 51 1.23 7.92 -5.27
CA CYS A 51 0.29 7.31 -4.32
C CYS A 51 0.68 5.86 -3.97
N ALA A 52 1.28 5.11 -4.90
CA ALA A 52 1.76 3.75 -4.65
C ALA A 52 2.84 3.64 -3.55
N VAL A 53 3.49 4.76 -3.21
CA VAL A 53 4.44 4.85 -2.08
C VAL A 53 3.84 5.67 -0.94
N ILE A 54 3.18 6.79 -1.25
CA ILE A 54 2.64 7.72 -0.24
C ILE A 54 1.49 7.08 0.55
N ALA A 55 0.57 6.35 -0.09
CA ALA A 55 -0.56 5.74 0.60
C ALA A 55 -0.12 4.64 1.58
N PRO A 56 0.81 3.71 1.22
CA PRO A 56 1.40 2.80 2.20
C PRO A 56 2.11 3.52 3.35
N VAL A 57 2.92 4.54 3.06
CA VAL A 57 3.59 5.33 4.12
C VAL A 57 2.56 6.00 5.01
N GLN A 58 1.50 6.60 4.46
CA GLN A 58 0.41 7.18 5.24
C GLN A 58 -0.30 6.14 6.11
N ALA A 59 -0.59 4.96 5.59
CA ALA A 59 -1.26 3.89 6.34
C ALA A 59 -0.41 3.43 7.54
N PHE A 60 0.88 3.17 7.33
CA PHE A 60 1.79 2.82 8.42
C PHE A 60 2.01 3.99 9.39
N LEU A 61 2.06 5.22 8.90
CA LEU A 61 2.15 6.42 9.73
C LEU A 61 0.94 6.51 10.67
N MET A 62 -0.26 6.32 10.15
CA MET A 62 -1.48 6.31 10.96
C MET A 62 -1.49 5.17 11.96
N LYS A 63 -1.01 3.99 11.58
CA LYS A 63 -0.87 2.86 12.51
C LYS A 63 0.03 3.23 13.69
N ASN A 64 1.19 3.83 13.39
CA ASN A 64 2.17 4.19 14.39
C ASN A 64 1.65 5.31 15.32
N ILE A 65 0.96 6.29 14.77
CA ILE A 65 0.39 7.41 15.54
C ILE A 65 -0.80 6.97 16.40
N LEU A 66 -1.68 6.10 15.89
CA LEU A 66 -2.91 5.71 16.59
C LEU A 66 -2.71 4.60 17.62
N PHE A 67 -1.82 3.65 17.34
CA PHE A 67 -1.72 2.41 18.13
C PHE A 67 -0.38 2.22 18.84
N ASN A 68 0.69 2.86 18.37
CA ASN A 68 2.01 2.77 19.01
C ASN A 68 2.36 4.01 19.85
N CYS A 69 1.57 5.08 19.75
CA CYS A 69 1.69 6.29 20.58
C CYS A 69 0.46 6.44 21.49
N GLU A 70 0.63 6.35 22.81
CA GLU A 70 -0.47 6.58 23.77
C GLU A 70 -0.87 8.07 23.82
N ARG A 71 -1.72 8.52 22.89
CA ARG A 71 -2.11 9.94 22.82
C ARG A 71 -3.58 10.16 22.51
N SER A 72 -4.15 11.16 23.19
CA SER A 72 -5.55 11.59 23.03
C SER A 72 -5.76 12.43 21.77
N ASN A 73 -4.80 13.29 21.39
CA ASN A 73 -4.90 14.14 20.19
C ASN A 73 -3.91 13.70 19.10
N TRP A 74 -4.34 12.74 18.29
CA TRP A 74 -3.57 12.17 17.19
C TRP A 74 -3.50 13.09 15.95
N ARG A 75 -4.32 14.14 15.86
CA ARG A 75 -4.36 15.05 14.70
C ARG A 75 -3.39 16.20 14.78
N ASP A 76 -3.17 16.70 16.01
CA ASP A 76 -2.30 17.84 16.27
C ASP A 76 -1.04 17.39 17.00
N ILE A 77 0.00 17.11 16.21
CA ILE A 77 1.32 16.70 16.69
C ILE A 77 2.37 17.78 16.37
N SER A 78 3.43 17.87 17.18
CA SER A 78 4.53 18.82 16.97
C SER A 78 5.39 18.44 15.76
N ASP A 79 6.24 19.35 15.29
CA ASP A 79 7.14 19.09 14.15
C ASP A 79 8.19 18.01 14.49
N GLU A 80 8.66 17.96 15.74
CA GLU A 80 9.54 16.89 16.24
C GLU A 80 8.84 15.53 16.21
N GLU A 81 7.54 15.51 16.48
CA GLU A 81 6.72 14.30 16.50
C GLU A 81 6.40 13.83 15.09
N GLN A 82 6.11 14.75 14.16
CA GLN A 82 6.03 14.45 12.73
C GLN A 82 7.32 13.80 12.24
N LYS A 83 8.47 14.39 12.62
CA LYS A 83 9.79 13.85 12.29
C LYS A 83 9.99 12.45 12.84
N ALA A 84 9.71 12.24 14.13
CA ALA A 84 9.86 10.94 14.76
C ALA A 84 8.93 9.89 14.12
N ALA A 85 7.66 10.23 13.89
CA ALA A 85 6.66 9.34 13.32
C ALA A 85 6.99 8.96 11.87
N LEU A 86 7.41 9.91 11.03
CA LEU A 86 7.84 9.62 9.66
C LEU A 86 9.08 8.73 9.66
N CYS A 87 10.13 9.07 10.40
CA CYS A 87 11.36 8.28 10.44
C CYS A 87 11.13 6.86 10.96
N TYR A 88 10.30 6.70 11.99
CA TYR A 88 9.91 5.39 12.51
C TYR A 88 9.15 4.58 11.45
N THR A 89 8.21 5.22 10.76
CA THR A 89 7.42 4.60 9.68
C THR A 89 8.28 4.13 8.51
N LEU A 90 9.19 4.98 8.01
CA LEU A 90 10.10 4.62 6.92
C LEU A 90 11.04 3.48 7.35
N THR A 91 11.51 3.49 8.60
CA THR A 91 12.32 2.40 9.16
C THR A 91 11.55 1.09 9.17
N GLU A 92 10.32 1.11 9.67
CA GLU A 92 9.50 -0.09 9.79
C GLU A 92 9.19 -0.73 8.42
N ILE A 93 8.91 0.07 7.40
CA ILE A 93 8.69 -0.43 6.04
C ILE A 93 9.99 -1.04 5.48
N LEU A 94 11.15 -0.43 5.72
CA LEU A 94 12.45 -0.99 5.32
C LEU A 94 12.77 -2.30 6.07
N GLU A 95 12.45 -2.38 7.35
CA GLU A 95 12.57 -3.62 8.15
C GLU A 95 11.62 -4.71 7.62
N THR A 96 10.41 -4.34 7.21
CA THR A 96 9.43 -5.26 6.62
C THR A 96 9.91 -5.79 5.25
N ALA A 97 10.54 -4.94 4.44
CA ALA A 97 11.09 -5.33 3.13
C ALA A 97 12.39 -6.15 3.22
N CYS A 98 13.07 -6.16 4.37
CA CYS A 98 14.33 -6.86 4.55
C CYS A 98 14.12 -8.38 4.60
N PHE A 99 14.62 -9.07 3.58
CA PHE A 99 14.51 -10.52 3.46
C PHE A 99 15.38 -11.20 4.54
N ASN A 100 14.88 -12.29 5.16
CA ASN A 100 15.57 -13.13 6.14
C ASN A 100 16.02 -12.52 7.49
N LYS A 101 15.60 -11.30 7.87
CA LYS A 101 15.88 -10.63 9.18
C LYS A 101 17.37 -10.59 9.62
N SER A 102 18.28 -11.02 8.77
CA SER A 102 19.72 -11.21 9.01
C SER A 102 20.57 -10.52 7.93
N GLU A 103 19.93 -9.84 6.98
CA GLU A 103 20.56 -9.12 5.89
C GLU A 103 20.77 -7.64 6.21
N SER A 104 21.66 -7.01 5.45
CA SER A 104 21.95 -5.58 5.52
C SER A 104 20.86 -4.72 4.85
N TYR A 105 20.61 -3.54 5.37
CA TYR A 105 19.73 -2.53 4.74
C TYR A 105 20.48 -1.70 3.70
N CYS A 106 19.78 -1.23 2.69
CA CYS A 106 20.36 -0.43 1.61
C CYS A 106 19.56 0.86 1.41
N LEU A 107 20.18 2.01 1.64
CA LEU A 107 19.58 3.31 1.39
C LEU A 107 20.08 3.91 0.08
N ALA A 108 19.16 4.38 -0.75
CA ALA A 108 19.49 5.26 -1.86
C ALA A 108 19.63 6.70 -1.36
N THR A 109 20.79 7.30 -1.60
CA THR A 109 21.06 8.69 -1.24
C THR A 109 21.60 9.43 -2.45
N TRP A 110 21.48 10.75 -2.42
CA TRP A 110 22.09 11.61 -3.42
C TRP A 110 22.76 12.78 -2.71
N SER A 111 23.87 13.27 -3.26
CA SER A 111 24.47 14.52 -2.80
C SER A 111 24.13 15.59 -3.83
N LYS A 112 23.51 16.66 -3.37
CA LYS A 112 23.39 17.89 -4.16
C LYS A 112 24.80 18.48 -4.22
N SER A 113 25.62 18.01 -5.17
CA SER A 113 26.98 18.52 -5.34
C SER A 113 26.91 20.05 -5.39
N LYS A 114 27.76 20.73 -4.62
CA LYS A 114 27.86 22.20 -4.66
C LYS A 114 28.08 22.56 -6.13
N ILE A 115 27.15 23.32 -6.70
CA ILE A 115 27.27 23.88 -8.04
C ILE A 115 28.49 24.80 -8.00
N SER A 116 29.67 24.27 -8.32
CA SER A 116 30.81 25.10 -8.66
C SER A 116 30.45 25.73 -9.99
N HIS A 117 30.07 27.02 -9.96
CA HIS A 117 30.07 27.86 -11.13
C HIS A 117 31.46 27.73 -11.76
N VAL A 118 31.56 26.95 -12.84
CA VAL A 118 32.68 27.05 -13.75
C VAL A 118 32.45 28.40 -14.44
N ASN A 119 33.02 29.45 -13.87
CA ASN A 119 33.22 30.69 -14.59
C ASN A 119 34.08 30.34 -15.80
N SER A 120 33.45 30.25 -16.97
CA SER A 120 34.16 30.32 -18.23
C SER A 120 34.75 31.73 -18.34
N ASP A 121 36.04 31.84 -18.05
CA ASP A 121 36.84 33.03 -18.31
C ASP A 121 36.71 33.43 -19.79
N ILE A 122 36.11 34.59 -20.05
CA ILE A 122 36.21 35.31 -21.33
C ILE A 122 37.06 36.56 -21.04
N PRO A 123 38.20 36.78 -21.73
CA PRO A 123 39.07 37.90 -21.45
C PRO A 123 38.57 39.21 -22.09
N ASP A 124 38.48 40.22 -21.23
CA ASP A 124 38.64 41.68 -21.42
C ASP A 124 38.54 42.31 -22.82
N SER A 125 37.65 43.30 -22.96
CA SER A 125 37.97 44.56 -23.65
C SER A 125 37.07 45.74 -23.25
N HIS A 126 37.68 46.66 -22.50
CA HIS A 126 37.52 48.12 -22.40
C HIS A 126 36.36 48.80 -21.62
N PRO A 127 36.68 49.88 -20.85
CA PRO A 127 35.74 50.59 -19.96
C PRO A 127 35.26 51.93 -20.54
N GLU A 128 34.08 52.39 -20.15
CA GLU A 128 33.81 53.80 -19.78
C GLU A 128 32.44 53.96 -19.07
N PRO A 129 32.23 55.02 -18.25
CA PRO A 129 31.27 55.00 -17.14
C PRO A 129 30.04 55.87 -17.36
N SER A 130 28.86 55.46 -16.86
CA SER A 130 27.91 56.36 -16.18
C SER A 130 26.68 55.65 -15.60
N ARG A 131 26.57 55.76 -14.27
CA ARG A 131 25.38 55.89 -13.41
C ARG A 131 24.00 55.58 -14.01
N SER A 132 23.31 54.62 -13.41
CA SER A 132 22.07 54.87 -12.66
C SER A 132 21.69 53.63 -11.84
N SER A 133 21.29 53.90 -10.61
CA SER A 133 20.83 52.97 -9.59
C SER A 133 19.38 52.57 -9.86
N GLU A 134 19.13 51.30 -10.11
CA GLU A 134 17.81 50.67 -10.04
C GLU A 134 17.92 49.30 -9.36
N ASP A 135 16.96 49.04 -8.47
CA ASP A 135 16.81 47.87 -7.63
C ASP A 135 16.93 46.54 -8.40
N HIS A 136 17.94 45.74 -8.06
CA HIS A 136 17.93 44.32 -8.41
C HIS A 136 17.20 43.53 -7.33
N GLN A 137 15.89 43.39 -7.51
CA GLN A 137 15.18 42.20 -7.04
C GLN A 137 15.91 40.97 -7.61
N PRO A 138 16.30 39.98 -6.80
CA PRO A 138 16.82 38.74 -7.35
C PRO A 138 15.67 38.03 -8.05
N SER A 139 15.68 38.04 -9.39
CA SER A 139 14.84 37.14 -10.17
C SER A 139 15.17 35.70 -9.75
N PRO A 140 14.18 34.82 -9.54
CA PRO A 140 14.45 33.42 -9.25
C PRO A 140 15.01 32.80 -10.53
N LEU A 141 16.35 32.85 -10.67
CA LEU A 141 17.09 32.08 -11.65
C LEU A 141 16.65 30.62 -11.47
N ALA A 142 16.02 30.09 -12.52
CA ALA A 142 15.50 28.74 -12.60
C ALA A 142 16.50 27.76 -11.97
N ALA A 143 16.14 27.15 -10.84
CA ALA A 143 16.86 26.01 -10.34
C ALA A 143 16.84 24.98 -11.48
N GLU A 144 18.01 24.64 -12.04
CA GLU A 144 18.11 23.59 -13.06
C GLU A 144 17.37 22.35 -12.54
N GLU A 145 16.23 22.03 -13.14
CA GLU A 145 15.50 20.82 -12.81
C GLU A 145 16.42 19.63 -13.09
N VAL A 146 16.70 18.83 -12.06
CA VAL A 146 17.48 17.61 -12.22
C VAL A 146 16.63 16.60 -12.99
N GLY A 147 16.87 16.48 -14.30
CA GLY A 147 16.19 15.53 -15.17
C GLY A 147 16.52 14.06 -14.87
N PHE A 148 15.78 13.15 -15.52
CA PHE A 148 15.84 11.70 -15.29
C PHE A 148 17.27 11.13 -15.28
N GLU A 149 18.02 11.35 -16.37
CA GLU A 149 19.38 10.80 -16.52
C GLU A 149 20.34 11.35 -15.46
N ARG A 150 20.26 12.67 -15.21
CA ARG A 150 21.13 13.34 -14.24
C ARG A 150 20.86 12.82 -12.83
N PHE A 151 19.59 12.69 -12.44
CA PHE A 151 19.20 12.14 -11.13
C PHE A 151 19.78 10.74 -10.93
N HIS A 152 19.55 9.80 -11.84
CA HIS A 152 20.02 8.43 -11.71
C HIS A 152 21.55 8.29 -11.81
N SER A 153 22.24 9.25 -12.41
CA SER A 153 23.71 9.31 -12.42
C SER A 153 24.33 9.67 -11.06
N ILE A 154 23.59 10.36 -10.18
CA ILE A 154 24.08 10.88 -8.88
C ILE A 154 23.45 10.19 -7.66
N VAL A 155 22.56 9.22 -7.87
CA VAL A 155 22.07 8.34 -6.79
C VAL A 155 23.16 7.32 -6.44
N HIS A 156 23.38 7.11 -5.15
CA HIS A 156 24.36 6.17 -4.60
C HIS A 156 23.68 5.24 -3.59
N LYS A 157 24.15 4.00 -3.53
CA LYS A 157 23.75 3.02 -2.51
C LYS A 157 24.63 3.15 -1.27
N ARG A 158 24.01 3.32 -0.10
CA ARG A 158 24.64 3.19 1.22
C ARG A 158 24.14 1.91 1.89
N THR A 159 25.05 1.03 2.31
CA THR A 159 24.70 -0.24 2.98
C THR A 159 24.88 -0.08 4.50
N LEU A 160 23.92 -0.60 5.27
CA LEU A 160 23.85 -0.54 6.73
C LEU A 160 23.65 -1.97 7.26
N LYS A 161 24.32 -2.33 8.36
CA LYS A 161 24.37 -3.73 8.82
C LYS A 161 23.35 -4.06 9.89
N THR A 162 22.87 -3.07 10.64
CA THR A 162 21.98 -3.29 11.79
C THR A 162 20.74 -2.39 11.74
N SER A 163 19.70 -2.78 12.49
CA SER A 163 18.48 -1.98 12.67
C SER A 163 18.78 -0.63 13.34
N GLU A 164 19.76 -0.58 14.24
CA GLU A 164 20.18 0.66 14.90
C GLU A 164 20.84 1.63 13.90
N GLU A 165 21.75 1.13 13.05
CA GLU A 165 22.35 1.93 11.98
C GLU A 165 21.29 2.46 11.01
N LEU A 166 20.29 1.64 10.69
CA LEU A 166 19.14 2.05 9.88
C LEU A 166 18.37 3.21 10.52
N LYS A 167 17.98 3.06 11.79
CA LYS A 167 17.23 4.08 12.55
C LYS A 167 17.98 5.41 12.59
N GLU A 168 19.29 5.37 12.88
CA GLU A 168 20.13 6.57 12.90
C GLU A 168 20.25 7.22 11.52
N ALA A 169 20.45 6.41 10.47
CA ALA A 169 20.60 6.91 9.10
C ALA A 169 19.30 7.53 8.57
N VAL A 170 18.15 6.87 8.78
CA VAL A 170 16.83 7.40 8.39
C VAL A 170 16.55 8.71 9.10
N LEU A 171 16.85 8.80 10.41
CA LEU A 171 16.67 10.03 11.19
C LEU A 171 17.57 11.16 10.69
N THR A 172 18.83 10.85 10.37
CA THR A 172 19.80 11.83 9.83
C THR A 172 19.38 12.33 8.45
N LEU A 173 18.73 11.49 7.66
CA LEU A 173 18.24 11.81 6.31
C LEU A 173 16.85 12.46 6.29
N TYR A 174 16.27 12.85 7.43
CA TYR A 174 14.93 13.43 7.53
C TYR A 174 14.65 14.52 6.49
N ASP A 175 15.55 15.51 6.37
CA ASP A 175 15.39 16.59 5.41
C ASP A 175 15.43 16.07 3.96
N THR A 176 16.17 15.01 3.68
CA THR A 176 16.21 14.40 2.35
C THR A 176 14.86 13.78 1.98
N TRP A 177 14.22 13.07 2.93
CA TRP A 177 12.92 12.44 2.70
C TRP A 177 11.79 13.45 2.44
N ARG A 178 11.86 14.64 3.05
CA ARG A 178 10.86 15.71 2.89
C ARG A 178 11.04 16.55 1.63
N ASN A 179 12.25 16.56 1.06
CA ASN A 179 12.58 17.40 -0.08
C ASN A 179 12.43 16.65 -1.41
N GLN A 180 12.71 17.36 -2.51
CA GLN A 180 12.68 16.81 -3.86
C GLN A 180 13.43 15.46 -3.93
N PHE A 181 12.81 14.49 -4.61
CA PHE A 181 13.18 13.10 -4.78
C PHE A 181 13.05 12.21 -3.54
N GLY A 182 12.57 12.73 -2.40
CA GLY A 182 12.43 11.95 -1.17
C GLY A 182 11.60 10.66 -1.34
N VAL A 183 10.50 10.72 -2.09
CA VAL A 183 9.67 9.53 -2.40
C VAL A 183 10.44 8.51 -3.24
N LEU A 184 11.15 8.94 -4.29
CA LEU A 184 11.95 8.05 -5.14
C LEU A 184 13.15 7.45 -4.40
N LEU A 185 13.85 8.25 -3.59
CA LEU A 185 14.97 7.77 -2.78
C LEU A 185 14.49 6.73 -1.77
N PHE A 186 13.32 6.92 -1.17
CA PHE A 186 12.73 5.93 -0.29
C PHE A 186 12.33 4.66 -1.04
N LEU A 187 11.66 4.79 -2.19
CA LEU A 187 11.32 3.66 -3.06
C LEU A 187 12.56 2.83 -3.42
N TYR A 188 13.63 3.48 -3.87
CA TYR A 188 14.87 2.79 -4.21
C TYR A 188 15.53 2.16 -2.99
N SER A 189 15.41 2.77 -1.82
CA SER A 189 15.89 2.18 -0.57
C SER A 189 15.14 0.87 -0.25
N VAL A 190 13.82 0.84 -0.43
CA VAL A 190 13.00 -0.38 -0.24
C VAL A 190 13.40 -1.47 -1.24
N ILE A 191 13.51 -1.13 -2.53
CA ILE A 191 13.91 -2.08 -3.58
C ILE A 191 15.31 -2.64 -3.33
N LEU A 192 16.27 -1.78 -3.00
CA LEU A 192 17.65 -2.19 -2.74
C LEU A 192 17.78 -3.01 -1.45
N THR A 193 16.94 -2.75 -0.45
CA THR A 193 16.90 -3.50 0.81
C THR A 193 16.29 -4.88 0.61
N LYS A 194 15.20 -5.00 -0.17
CA LYS A 194 14.62 -6.28 -0.56
C LYS A 194 15.55 -7.09 -1.46
N GLY A 195 16.27 -6.41 -2.35
CA GLY A 195 17.11 -7.01 -3.38
C GLY A 195 16.35 -7.19 -4.71
N ILE A 196 16.98 -6.73 -5.80
CA ILE A 196 16.39 -6.72 -7.15
C ILE A 196 16.03 -8.14 -7.62
N GLU A 197 16.93 -9.11 -7.40
CA GLU A 197 16.68 -10.49 -7.81
C GLU A 197 15.55 -11.13 -7.01
N ASN A 198 15.41 -10.81 -5.72
CA ASN A 198 14.29 -11.28 -4.91
C ASN A 198 12.96 -10.74 -5.44
N ILE A 199 12.91 -9.46 -5.84
CA ILE A 199 11.72 -8.87 -6.45
C ILE A 199 11.39 -9.55 -7.78
N LYS A 200 12.39 -9.76 -8.66
CA LYS A 200 12.17 -10.46 -9.94
C LYS A 200 11.67 -11.89 -9.76
N ASN A 201 12.05 -12.57 -8.68
CA ASN A 201 11.57 -13.91 -8.36
C ASN A 201 10.14 -13.93 -7.80
N GLU A 202 9.62 -12.79 -7.30
CA GLU A 202 8.27 -12.66 -6.75
C GLU A 202 7.24 -12.12 -7.78
N ILE A 203 7.70 -11.40 -8.80
CA ILE A 203 6.86 -10.85 -9.87
C ILE A 203 6.63 -11.91 -10.96
N GLU A 204 5.40 -11.97 -11.48
CA GLU A 204 5.01 -12.92 -12.54
C GLU A 204 5.59 -12.56 -13.91
N ASP A 205 5.48 -11.29 -14.33
CA ASP A 205 6.06 -10.79 -15.57
C ASP A 205 7.19 -9.78 -15.31
N THR A 206 8.44 -10.25 -15.39
CA THR A 206 9.63 -9.41 -15.24
C THR A 206 9.86 -8.41 -16.39
N ALA A 207 9.07 -8.48 -17.46
CA ALA A 207 9.09 -7.49 -18.54
C ALA A 207 8.29 -6.23 -18.19
N GLU A 208 7.32 -6.33 -17.28
CA GLU A 208 6.53 -5.18 -16.84
C GLU A 208 7.27 -4.38 -15.76
N PRO A 209 7.44 -3.05 -15.94
CA PRO A 209 8.07 -2.21 -14.94
C PRO A 209 7.17 -1.94 -13.73
N LEU A 210 7.76 -1.64 -12.59
CA LEU A 210 7.00 -1.34 -11.37
C LEU A 210 6.17 -0.05 -11.48
N ILE A 211 6.57 0.89 -12.33
CA ILE A 211 5.81 2.10 -12.68
C ILE A 211 5.40 1.99 -14.14
N ASP A 212 4.09 2.04 -14.39
CA ASP A 212 3.52 1.97 -15.72
C ASP A 212 4.10 3.09 -16.61
N PRO A 213 4.67 2.76 -17.79
CA PRO A 213 5.40 3.73 -18.61
C PRO A 213 4.47 4.71 -19.34
N VAL A 214 3.17 4.43 -19.44
CA VAL A 214 2.19 5.23 -20.17
C VAL A 214 1.48 6.21 -19.22
N TYR A 215 0.95 5.68 -18.12
CA TYR A 215 0.11 6.38 -17.16
C TYR A 215 0.86 6.79 -15.89
N GLY A 216 2.02 6.19 -15.60
CA GLY A 216 2.85 6.55 -14.43
C GLY A 216 2.30 6.09 -13.09
N HIS A 217 1.39 5.12 -13.08
CA HIS A 217 0.87 4.49 -11.86
C HIS A 217 1.84 3.43 -11.35
N GLY A 218 1.93 3.27 -10.02
CA GLY A 218 2.64 2.14 -9.45
C GLY A 218 1.82 0.85 -9.60
N SER A 219 2.50 -0.23 -9.96
CA SER A 219 1.93 -1.58 -10.06
C SER A 219 1.44 -2.13 -8.71
N GLN A 220 0.60 -3.16 -8.76
CA GLN A 220 0.18 -3.87 -7.54
C GLN A 220 1.37 -4.53 -6.82
N SER A 221 2.35 -5.06 -7.56
CA SER A 221 3.61 -5.57 -7.00
C SER A 221 4.35 -4.52 -6.18
N LEU A 222 4.39 -3.27 -6.66
CA LEU A 222 4.99 -2.18 -5.92
C LEU A 222 4.22 -1.87 -4.62
N ILE A 223 2.89 -1.81 -4.70
CA ILE A 223 2.03 -1.54 -3.53
C ILE A 223 2.22 -2.65 -2.49
N ASN A 224 2.17 -3.92 -2.91
CA ASN A 224 2.35 -5.08 -2.04
C ASN A 224 3.75 -5.11 -1.40
N LEU A 225 4.80 -4.73 -2.14
CA LEU A 225 6.16 -4.64 -1.60
C LEU A 225 6.23 -3.64 -0.44
N LEU A 226 5.63 -2.47 -0.59
CA LEU A 226 5.61 -1.43 0.45
C LEU A 226 4.72 -1.81 1.64
N MET A 227 3.68 -2.61 1.42
CA MET A 227 2.74 -3.03 2.46
C MET A 227 3.19 -4.25 3.25
N THR A 228 3.78 -5.23 2.57
CA THR A 228 3.99 -6.60 3.09
C THR A 228 5.45 -7.03 3.05
N GLY A 229 6.31 -6.29 2.33
CA GLY A 229 7.68 -6.71 2.07
C GLY A 229 7.82 -7.72 0.93
N HIS A 230 6.73 -8.09 0.26
CA HIS A 230 6.70 -9.03 -0.87
C HIS A 230 6.12 -8.38 -2.12
N ALA A 231 6.81 -8.51 -3.26
CA ALA A 231 6.46 -7.87 -4.53
C ALA A 231 5.53 -8.71 -5.42
N VAL A 232 4.73 -9.58 -4.83
CA VAL A 232 3.73 -10.40 -5.56
C VAL A 232 2.68 -9.49 -6.22
N SER A 233 2.23 -9.84 -7.42
CA SER A 233 1.24 -9.06 -8.20
C SER A 233 -0.19 -9.19 -7.66
N ASN A 234 -0.47 -10.27 -6.94
CA ASN A 234 -1.82 -10.63 -6.56
C ASN A 234 -2.21 -10.21 -5.14
N VAL A 235 -3.51 -10.12 -4.90
CA VAL A 235 -4.10 -9.64 -3.64
C VAL A 235 -4.89 -10.71 -2.88
N TRP A 236 -4.86 -11.97 -3.32
CA TRP A 236 -5.46 -13.10 -2.62
C TRP A 236 -4.46 -13.82 -1.71
N ASP A 237 -4.98 -14.68 -0.83
CA ASP A 237 -4.14 -15.45 0.09
C ASP A 237 -3.55 -16.70 -0.57
N GLY A 238 -2.28 -16.95 -0.30
CA GLY A 238 -1.54 -18.13 -0.72
C GLY A 238 -1.25 -18.21 -2.22
N ASP A 239 -0.37 -19.14 -2.57
CA ASP A 239 -0.08 -19.45 -3.97
C ASP A 239 -1.27 -20.20 -4.59
N ARG A 240 -1.53 -19.96 -5.88
CA ARG A 240 -2.52 -20.69 -6.68
C ARG A 240 -1.82 -21.32 -7.87
N GLU A 241 -2.32 -22.48 -8.31
CA GLU A 241 -1.86 -23.11 -9.55
C GLU A 241 -2.96 -23.01 -10.59
N CYS A 242 -2.65 -22.43 -11.75
CA CYS A 242 -3.58 -22.28 -12.86
C CYS A 242 -2.92 -22.80 -14.14
N SER A 243 -3.44 -23.89 -14.71
CA SER A 243 -2.93 -24.48 -15.95
C SER A 243 -1.42 -24.80 -15.95
N GLY A 244 -0.88 -25.21 -14.78
CA GLY A 244 0.55 -25.49 -14.60
C GLY A 244 1.43 -24.26 -14.37
N MET A 245 0.84 -23.05 -14.31
CA MET A 245 1.51 -21.83 -13.87
C MET A 245 1.23 -21.58 -12.39
N LYS A 246 2.28 -21.34 -11.61
CA LYS A 246 2.18 -20.97 -10.21
C LYS A 246 2.07 -19.46 -10.09
N LEU A 247 0.94 -18.98 -9.57
CA LEU A 247 0.64 -17.58 -9.29
C LEU A 247 0.86 -17.32 -7.80
N HIS A 248 1.65 -16.31 -7.47
CA HIS A 248 2.01 -16.01 -6.08
C HIS A 248 0.99 -15.06 -5.45
N GLY A 249 0.47 -15.43 -4.27
CA GLY A 249 -0.41 -14.58 -3.47
C GLY A 249 0.29 -14.04 -2.22
N ILE A 250 -0.50 -13.49 -1.30
CA ILE A 250 -0.05 -12.99 0.00
C ILE A 250 0.03 -14.17 0.98
N HIS A 251 1.14 -14.34 1.69
CA HIS A 251 1.34 -15.49 2.59
C HIS A 251 1.05 -15.23 4.06
N ASP A 252 1.02 -13.96 4.47
CA ASP A 252 0.89 -13.57 5.88
C ASP A 252 -0.06 -12.39 6.06
N GLN A 253 -0.75 -12.36 7.20
CA GLN A 253 -1.61 -11.24 7.60
C GLN A 253 -0.81 -9.92 7.67
N ALA A 254 -1.19 -8.96 6.84
CA ALA A 254 -0.50 -7.69 6.72
C ALA A 254 -0.75 -6.78 7.94
N SER A 255 0.18 -5.85 8.20
CA SER A 255 0.02 -4.87 9.29
C SER A 255 -1.08 -3.85 8.98
N VAL A 256 -1.19 -3.43 7.73
CA VAL A 256 -2.28 -2.59 7.19
C VAL A 256 -2.89 -3.30 6.00
N GLY A 257 -4.18 -3.09 5.78
CA GLY A 257 -4.97 -3.82 4.79
C GLY A 257 -5.02 -3.14 3.43
N PHE A 258 -5.60 -3.85 2.48
CA PHE A 258 -5.89 -3.34 1.14
C PHE A 258 -7.33 -3.74 0.77
N LEU A 259 -8.06 -2.82 0.18
CA LEU A 259 -9.34 -3.08 -0.48
C LEU A 259 -9.34 -2.32 -1.80
N THR A 260 -10.05 -2.82 -2.80
CA THR A 260 -10.07 -2.17 -4.12
C THR A 260 -11.45 -2.20 -4.74
N LEU A 261 -11.76 -1.12 -5.47
CA LEU A 261 -12.97 -1.03 -6.26
C LEU A 261 -13.03 -2.14 -7.31
N MET A 262 -11.86 -2.61 -7.77
CA MET A 262 -11.72 -3.68 -8.76
C MET A 262 -12.35 -5.00 -8.29
N GLU A 263 -12.35 -5.26 -6.97
CA GLU A 263 -13.03 -6.44 -6.42
C GLU A 263 -14.55 -6.30 -6.49
N SER A 264 -15.09 -5.11 -6.20
CA SER A 264 -16.53 -4.85 -6.36
C SER A 264 -16.99 -4.98 -7.83
N LEU A 265 -16.06 -4.74 -8.77
CA LEU A 265 -16.25 -4.90 -10.20
C LEU A 265 -15.95 -6.32 -10.70
N ARG A 266 -15.58 -7.24 -9.81
CA ARG A 266 -15.27 -8.66 -10.10
C ARG A 266 -14.02 -8.87 -10.97
N TYR A 267 -13.09 -7.92 -11.04
CA TYR A 267 -11.81 -8.10 -11.70
C TYR A 267 -10.78 -8.86 -10.87
N CYS A 268 -10.89 -8.81 -9.53
CA CYS A 268 -10.03 -9.56 -8.62
C CYS A 268 -10.80 -9.96 -7.35
N LYS A 269 -10.19 -10.78 -6.50
CA LYS A 269 -10.70 -11.13 -5.16
C LYS A 269 -9.60 -10.87 -4.14
N VAL A 270 -9.85 -9.99 -3.17
CA VAL A 270 -8.88 -9.67 -2.12
C VAL A 270 -9.00 -10.72 -1.02
N GLY A 271 -7.87 -11.25 -0.58
CA GLY A 271 -7.75 -12.28 0.44
C GLY A 271 -7.93 -11.75 1.86
N ALA A 272 -8.17 -12.66 2.80
CA ALA A 272 -8.34 -12.37 4.21
C ALA A 272 -7.11 -11.69 4.82
N PHE A 273 -5.89 -12.00 4.36
CA PHE A 273 -4.66 -11.39 4.89
C PHE A 273 -4.55 -9.88 4.62
N LEU A 274 -5.25 -9.38 3.59
CA LEU A 274 -5.35 -7.95 3.29
C LEU A 274 -6.69 -7.34 3.74
N LYS A 275 -7.78 -8.12 3.75
CA LYS A 275 -9.09 -7.64 4.24
C LYS A 275 -9.15 -7.52 5.75
N SER A 276 -8.46 -8.39 6.48
CA SER A 276 -8.41 -8.41 7.94
C SER A 276 -6.95 -8.21 8.38
N PRO A 277 -6.37 -7.01 8.20
CA PRO A 277 -5.02 -6.70 8.64
C PRO A 277 -4.90 -6.69 10.18
N LYS A 278 -3.69 -6.55 10.72
CA LYS A 278 -3.46 -6.49 12.17
C LYS A 278 -3.98 -5.22 12.83
N PHE A 279 -4.11 -4.13 12.08
CA PHE A 279 -4.62 -2.84 12.55
C PHE A 279 -5.72 -2.34 11.61
N PRO A 280 -6.76 -1.66 12.11
CA PRO A 280 -7.95 -1.28 11.34
C PRO A 280 -7.69 -0.07 10.43
N ILE A 281 -6.75 -0.24 9.50
CA ILE A 281 -6.29 0.72 8.51
C ILE A 281 -6.19 -0.02 7.19
N TRP A 282 -6.85 0.48 6.16
CA TRP A 282 -6.89 -0.09 4.83
C TRP A 282 -6.53 0.95 3.79
N ILE A 283 -5.62 0.61 2.89
CA ILE A 283 -5.46 1.35 1.64
C ILE A 283 -6.63 0.98 0.73
N LEU A 284 -7.30 1.98 0.18
CA LEU A 284 -8.38 1.79 -0.79
C LEU A 284 -7.87 2.15 -2.19
N GLY A 285 -7.94 1.20 -3.11
CA GLY A 285 -7.58 1.39 -4.52
C GLY A 285 -8.79 1.68 -5.41
N SER A 286 -8.69 2.75 -6.21
CA SER A 286 -9.55 2.96 -7.39
C SER A 286 -8.89 2.39 -8.65
N GLU A 287 -9.40 2.77 -9.83
CA GLU A 287 -8.74 2.50 -11.11
C GLU A 287 -7.37 3.20 -11.23
N THR A 288 -7.19 4.36 -10.61
CA THR A 288 -6.05 5.26 -10.90
C THR A 288 -5.38 5.86 -9.66
N HIS A 289 -5.96 5.70 -8.47
CA HIS A 289 -5.51 6.37 -7.25
C HIS A 289 -5.64 5.49 -6.01
N LEU A 290 -4.83 5.82 -4.99
CA LEU A 290 -4.87 5.17 -3.69
C LEU A 290 -5.19 6.20 -2.61
N SER A 291 -6.11 5.82 -1.73
CA SER A 291 -6.49 6.58 -0.54
C SER A 291 -6.39 5.67 0.69
N VAL A 292 -6.61 6.22 1.89
CA VAL A 292 -6.54 5.42 3.13
C VAL A 292 -7.85 5.58 3.91
N PHE A 293 -8.42 4.46 4.32
CA PHE A 293 -9.58 4.38 5.20
C PHE A 293 -9.15 3.73 6.51
N PHE A 294 -9.55 4.29 7.64
CA PHE A 294 -9.19 3.72 8.93
C PHE A 294 -10.23 3.98 10.01
N ALA A 295 -10.15 3.17 11.06
CA ALA A 295 -10.90 3.30 12.28
C ALA A 295 -9.95 3.12 13.47
N LYS A 296 -10.48 3.25 14.69
CA LYS A 296 -9.72 3.02 15.93
C LYS A 296 -10.13 1.73 16.65
N GLU A 297 -11.22 1.14 16.21
CA GLU A 297 -11.79 -0.05 16.83
C GLU A 297 -11.02 -1.29 16.38
N MET A 298 -10.29 -1.89 17.32
CA MET A 298 -9.52 -3.10 17.06
C MET A 298 -10.42 -4.30 16.82
N ALA A 299 -11.66 -4.31 17.32
CA ALA A 299 -12.60 -5.40 17.03
C ALA A 299 -12.96 -5.53 15.53
N LEU A 300 -12.69 -4.51 14.71
CA LEU A 300 -12.86 -4.56 13.25
C LEU A 300 -11.82 -5.43 12.55
N VAL A 301 -10.75 -5.74 13.27
CA VAL A 301 -9.63 -6.55 12.81
C VAL A 301 -9.35 -7.64 13.84
N ALA A 302 -9.59 -8.89 13.44
CA ALA A 302 -9.22 -10.04 14.24
C ALA A 302 -8.18 -10.87 13.46
N PRO A 303 -7.33 -11.65 14.15
CA PRO A 303 -6.74 -12.82 13.53
C PRO A 303 -7.83 -13.64 12.83
N GLU A 304 -7.49 -14.28 11.71
CA GLU A 304 -8.40 -15.12 10.94
C GLU A 304 -9.21 -16.02 11.87
N SER A 305 -10.54 -15.89 11.84
CA SER A 305 -11.40 -16.71 12.68
C SER A 305 -11.32 -18.18 12.24
N PRO A 306 -11.59 -19.17 13.13
CA PRO A 306 -11.62 -20.58 12.70
C PRO A 306 -12.52 -20.83 11.48
N SER A 307 -13.62 -20.08 11.36
CA SER A 307 -14.53 -20.15 10.20
C SER A 307 -13.94 -19.55 8.93
N GLU A 308 -13.18 -18.45 9.03
CA GLU A 308 -12.46 -17.86 7.90
C GLU A 308 -11.30 -18.76 7.44
N GLN A 309 -10.56 -19.34 8.39
CA GLN A 309 -9.52 -20.35 8.09
C GLN A 309 -10.12 -21.57 7.40
N ALA A 310 -11.26 -22.06 7.91
CA ALA A 310 -12.02 -23.14 7.29
C ALA A 310 -12.43 -22.81 5.85
N ARG A 311 -12.93 -21.61 5.61
CA ARG A 311 -13.26 -21.13 4.26
C ARG A 311 -12.05 -21.11 3.33
N ARG A 312 -10.90 -20.60 3.79
CA ARG A 312 -9.68 -20.50 2.99
C ARG A 312 -9.13 -21.88 2.64
N VAL A 313 -9.06 -22.79 3.62
CA VAL A 313 -8.64 -24.17 3.38
C VAL A 313 -9.62 -24.85 2.43
N PHE A 314 -10.93 -24.71 2.64
CA PHE A 314 -11.92 -25.27 1.71
C PHE A 314 -11.72 -24.77 0.27
N GLN A 315 -11.43 -23.48 0.09
CA GLN A 315 -11.15 -22.89 -1.22
C GLN A 315 -9.89 -23.45 -1.91
N THR A 316 -8.91 -23.99 -1.18
CA THR A 316 -7.76 -24.67 -1.83
C THR A 316 -8.16 -25.98 -2.50
N PHE A 317 -9.34 -26.53 -2.15
CA PHE A 317 -9.94 -27.72 -2.76
C PHE A 317 -11.08 -27.40 -3.75
N ASP A 318 -11.45 -26.11 -3.87
CA ASP A 318 -12.42 -25.58 -4.84
C ASP A 318 -11.71 -24.56 -5.76
N PRO A 319 -10.86 -25.02 -6.69
CA PRO A 319 -10.04 -24.14 -7.52
C PRO A 319 -10.87 -23.24 -8.45
N GLU A 320 -12.13 -23.60 -8.70
CA GLU A 320 -13.06 -22.85 -9.55
C GLU A 320 -13.92 -21.84 -8.75
N ASP A 321 -13.79 -21.78 -7.41
CA ASP A 321 -14.55 -20.91 -6.49
C ASP A 321 -16.08 -21.07 -6.68
N ASN A 322 -16.53 -22.30 -6.96
CA ASN A 322 -17.94 -22.63 -7.18
C ASN A 322 -18.75 -22.65 -5.86
N GLY A 323 -18.07 -22.62 -4.71
CA GLY A 323 -18.67 -22.71 -3.38
C GLY A 323 -18.94 -24.15 -2.91
N PHE A 324 -18.38 -25.15 -3.57
CA PHE A 324 -18.54 -26.56 -3.24
C PHE A 324 -17.33 -27.40 -3.65
N ILE A 325 -17.18 -28.57 -3.01
CA ILE A 325 -16.18 -29.58 -3.37
C ILE A 325 -16.85 -30.95 -3.56
N PRO A 326 -16.25 -31.85 -4.36
CA PRO A 326 -16.60 -33.27 -4.34
C PRO A 326 -16.52 -33.87 -2.93
N ASP A 327 -17.47 -34.73 -2.56
CA ASP A 327 -17.49 -35.40 -1.26
C ASP A 327 -16.22 -36.25 -1.01
N THR A 328 -15.56 -36.71 -2.07
CA THR A 328 -14.29 -37.44 -2.02
C THR A 328 -13.16 -36.65 -1.38
N LEU A 329 -13.22 -35.30 -1.43
CA LEU A 329 -12.21 -34.42 -0.86
C LEU A 329 -12.50 -34.03 0.60
N LEU A 330 -13.66 -34.39 1.16
CA LEU A 330 -14.05 -33.99 2.51
C LEU A 330 -13.03 -34.44 3.58
N GLU A 331 -12.50 -35.65 3.45
CA GLU A 331 -11.50 -36.17 4.41
C GLU A 331 -10.23 -35.30 4.42
N ASP A 332 -9.74 -34.89 3.24
CA ASP A 332 -8.53 -34.09 3.11
C ASP A 332 -8.75 -32.66 3.64
N VAL A 333 -9.92 -32.08 3.40
CA VAL A 333 -10.30 -30.77 3.98
C VAL A 333 -10.35 -30.84 5.50
N MET A 334 -10.97 -31.88 6.06
CA MET A 334 -11.06 -32.07 7.50
C MET A 334 -9.67 -32.26 8.12
N LYS A 335 -8.78 -33.04 7.49
CA LYS A 335 -7.37 -33.18 7.93
C LYS A 335 -6.62 -31.86 7.88
N ALA A 336 -6.77 -31.09 6.80
CA ALA A 336 -6.10 -29.80 6.65
C ALA A 336 -6.58 -28.76 7.69
N LEU A 337 -7.79 -28.95 8.23
CA LEU A 337 -8.37 -28.12 9.30
C LEU A 337 -8.18 -28.67 10.70
N ASP A 338 -7.42 -29.76 10.86
CA ASP A 338 -7.23 -30.44 12.16
C ASP A 338 -8.57 -30.86 12.81
N LEU A 339 -9.57 -31.20 11.98
CA LEU A 339 -10.84 -31.78 12.40
C LEU A 339 -10.73 -33.32 12.48
N VAL A 340 -11.68 -33.93 13.20
CA VAL A 340 -11.78 -35.40 13.29
C VAL A 340 -11.98 -36.01 11.90
N SER A 341 -11.02 -36.79 11.42
CA SER A 341 -10.96 -37.28 10.05
C SER A 341 -10.90 -38.82 9.95
N GLU A 342 -11.44 -39.51 10.96
CA GLU A 342 -11.58 -40.97 10.92
C GLU A 342 -12.61 -41.41 9.85
N PRO A 343 -12.36 -42.46 9.06
CA PRO A 343 -13.22 -42.83 7.92
C PRO A 343 -14.70 -43.03 8.28
N GLU A 344 -14.99 -43.57 9.47
CA GLU A 344 -16.35 -43.78 9.95
C GLU A 344 -17.07 -42.44 10.22
N TYR A 345 -16.38 -41.49 10.84
CA TYR A 345 -16.92 -40.16 11.12
C TYR A 345 -17.04 -39.32 9.84
N VAL A 346 -16.07 -39.39 8.93
CA VAL A 346 -16.16 -38.72 7.62
C VAL A 346 -17.38 -39.21 6.85
N ASN A 347 -17.63 -40.53 6.80
CA ASN A 347 -18.82 -41.08 6.14
C ASN A 347 -20.13 -40.61 6.79
N LEU A 348 -20.17 -40.47 8.12
CA LEU A 348 -21.31 -39.87 8.82
C LEU A 348 -21.52 -38.42 8.38
N MET A 349 -20.43 -37.64 8.26
CA MET A 349 -20.50 -36.24 7.86
C MET A 349 -20.87 -36.04 6.40
N LYS A 350 -20.41 -36.91 5.50
CA LYS A 350 -20.88 -36.94 4.10
C LYS A 350 -22.40 -37.02 4.02
N ASN A 351 -23.00 -37.99 4.73
CA ASN A 351 -24.45 -38.17 4.74
C ASN A 351 -25.20 -36.97 5.35
N LYS A 352 -24.58 -36.24 6.29
CA LYS A 352 -25.19 -35.08 6.94
C LYS A 352 -25.11 -33.82 6.06
N LEU A 353 -23.97 -33.60 5.41
CA LEU A 353 -23.71 -32.42 4.59
C LEU A 353 -24.29 -32.54 3.18
N ASP A 354 -24.50 -33.76 2.71
CA ASP A 354 -25.14 -34.10 1.43
C ASP A 354 -26.27 -35.12 1.63
N PRO A 355 -27.39 -34.72 2.27
CA PRO A 355 -28.51 -35.61 2.54
C PRO A 355 -29.23 -36.08 1.27
N GLU A 356 -29.04 -35.37 0.15
CA GLU A 356 -29.63 -35.70 -1.15
C GLU A 356 -28.76 -36.67 -1.97
N GLY A 357 -27.50 -36.89 -1.57
CA GLY A 357 -26.57 -37.80 -2.23
C GLY A 357 -26.11 -37.30 -3.60
N LEU A 358 -25.93 -35.99 -3.74
CA LEU A 358 -25.48 -35.34 -4.98
C LEU A 358 -23.97 -35.55 -5.25
N GLY A 359 -23.21 -36.04 -4.26
CA GLY A 359 -21.77 -36.23 -4.32
C GLY A 359 -20.96 -34.95 -4.09
N ILE A 360 -21.57 -33.91 -3.51
CA ILE A 360 -20.93 -32.61 -3.29
C ILE A 360 -21.15 -32.12 -1.86
N VAL A 361 -20.15 -31.42 -1.32
CA VAL A 361 -20.22 -30.72 -0.03
C VAL A 361 -20.23 -29.23 -0.30
N LEU A 362 -21.25 -28.53 0.17
CA LEU A 362 -21.36 -27.08 0.06
C LEU A 362 -20.62 -26.39 1.21
N LEU A 363 -19.93 -25.29 0.90
CA LEU A 363 -19.16 -24.51 1.88
C LEU A 363 -20.03 -23.98 3.03
N GLY A 364 -21.24 -23.48 2.74
CA GLY A 364 -22.14 -22.92 3.76
C GLY A 364 -22.53 -23.94 4.84
N PRO A 365 -23.17 -25.06 4.47
CA PRO A 365 -23.45 -26.17 5.38
C PRO A 365 -22.22 -26.70 6.13
N PHE A 366 -21.07 -26.81 5.46
CA PHE A 366 -19.83 -27.22 6.11
C PHE A 366 -19.44 -26.28 7.25
N LEU A 367 -19.45 -24.97 7.02
CA LEU A 367 -19.11 -23.97 8.04
C LEU A 367 -20.12 -23.97 9.19
N LEU A 368 -21.42 -24.10 8.91
CA LEU A 368 -22.46 -24.16 9.93
C LEU A 368 -22.31 -25.39 10.84
N GLU A 369 -21.87 -26.52 10.29
CA GLU A 369 -21.70 -27.76 11.03
C GLU A 369 -20.48 -27.75 11.94
N PHE A 370 -19.32 -27.35 11.40
CA PHE A 370 -18.03 -27.45 12.12
C PHE A 370 -17.64 -26.18 12.88
N PHE A 371 -18.20 -25.03 12.49
CA PHE A 371 -17.89 -23.73 13.06
C PHE A 371 -19.18 -22.92 13.37
N PRO A 372 -20.13 -23.49 14.14
CA PRO A 372 -21.35 -22.79 14.52
C PRO A 372 -21.04 -21.59 15.44
N ASP A 373 -21.82 -20.53 15.30
CA ASP A 373 -21.84 -19.33 16.17
C ASP A 373 -20.47 -18.70 16.46
N GLN A 374 -20.09 -17.74 15.61
CA GLN A 374 -19.05 -16.78 15.94
C GLN A 374 -19.66 -15.38 15.89
N ASP A 375 -19.94 -14.81 17.06
CA ASP A 375 -20.19 -13.38 17.18
C ASP A 375 -18.97 -12.66 16.61
N SER A 376 -19.18 -11.89 15.54
CA SER A 376 -18.08 -11.19 14.86
C SER A 376 -17.35 -10.21 15.78
N GLY A 377 -17.95 -9.85 16.93
CA GLY A 377 -17.43 -8.86 17.86
C GLY A 377 -17.39 -7.44 17.28
N ILE A 378 -17.77 -7.27 16.01
CA ILE A 378 -17.81 -6.01 15.30
C ILE A 378 -18.98 -5.20 15.87
N PRO A 379 -18.75 -3.96 16.33
CA PRO A 379 -19.85 -3.11 16.78
C PRO A 379 -20.75 -2.71 15.60
N ASP A 380 -22.05 -2.61 15.86
CA ASP A 380 -23.05 -2.18 14.86
C ASP A 380 -22.74 -0.81 14.26
N SER A 381 -22.03 0.04 15.00
CA SER A 381 -21.61 1.37 14.56
C SER A 381 -20.24 1.74 15.09
N PHE A 382 -19.42 2.39 14.27
CA PHE A 382 -18.09 2.88 14.69
C PHE A 382 -17.63 4.13 13.93
N PRO A 383 -16.81 5.00 14.55
CA PRO A 383 -16.22 6.15 13.86
C PRO A 383 -15.19 5.71 12.82
N VAL A 384 -15.20 6.38 11.67
CA VAL A 384 -14.31 6.11 10.55
C VAL A 384 -13.71 7.39 10.00
N TYR A 385 -12.56 7.24 9.34
CA TYR A 385 -11.78 8.34 8.79
C TYR A 385 -11.32 7.97 7.39
N HIS A 386 -11.40 8.92 6.47
CA HIS A 386 -10.86 8.78 5.11
C HIS A 386 -9.80 9.85 4.85
N TYR A 387 -8.71 9.45 4.22
CA TYR A 387 -7.60 10.27 3.78
C TYR A 387 -7.44 10.15 2.27
N ASN A 388 -7.34 11.30 1.59
CA ASN A 388 -6.87 11.37 0.21
C ASN A 388 -5.73 12.38 0.13
N GLY A 389 -4.57 11.97 -0.40
CA GLY A 389 -3.38 12.83 -0.48
C GLY A 389 -3.47 13.96 -1.52
N LEU A 390 -4.42 13.90 -2.47
CA LEU A 390 -4.56 14.89 -3.53
C LEU A 390 -5.45 16.06 -3.07
N LYS A 391 -4.93 17.30 -3.13
CA LYS A 391 -5.67 18.50 -2.71
C LYS A 391 -7.00 18.65 -3.43
N GLN A 392 -7.00 18.49 -4.75
CA GLN A 392 -8.19 18.61 -5.61
C GLN A 392 -9.29 17.58 -5.29
N SER A 393 -8.93 16.50 -4.61
CA SER A 393 -9.84 15.42 -4.22
C SER A 393 -10.47 15.64 -2.84
N ASN A 394 -10.07 16.71 -2.14
CA ASN A 394 -10.55 17.06 -0.81
C ASN A 394 -11.41 18.34 -0.83
N HIS A 395 -12.24 18.48 0.20
CA HIS A 395 -13.00 19.71 0.44
C HIS A 395 -12.06 20.91 0.65
N ASN A 396 -12.41 22.06 0.06
CA ASN A 396 -11.62 23.30 0.13
C ASN A 396 -10.18 23.19 -0.39
N GLU A 397 -9.87 22.19 -1.22
CA GLU A 397 -8.53 21.95 -1.79
C GLU A 397 -7.42 21.79 -0.73
N LYS A 398 -7.77 21.21 0.43
CA LYS A 398 -6.85 20.96 1.54
C LYS A 398 -6.89 19.49 1.92
N VAL A 399 -5.73 18.86 1.99
CA VAL A 399 -5.60 17.47 2.46
C VAL A 399 -5.93 17.43 3.95
N MET A 400 -7.07 16.83 4.29
CA MET A 400 -7.59 16.67 5.65
C MET A 400 -8.33 15.34 5.75
N TYR A 401 -8.48 14.80 6.96
CA TYR A 401 -9.32 13.61 7.11
C TYR A 401 -10.80 13.97 7.07
N VAL A 402 -11.56 13.21 6.28
CA VAL A 402 -13.02 13.25 6.32
C VAL A 402 -13.50 12.25 7.37
N GLU A 403 -14.20 12.74 8.39
CA GLU A 403 -14.78 11.90 9.44
C GLU A 403 -16.16 11.41 9.04
N GLY A 404 -16.51 10.21 9.48
CA GLY A 404 -17.86 9.68 9.38
C GLY A 404 -18.15 8.62 10.43
N THR A 405 -19.34 8.06 10.35
CA THR A 405 -19.78 6.89 11.11
C THR A 405 -20.12 5.78 10.12
N ALA A 406 -19.51 4.61 10.32
CA ALA A 406 -19.92 3.40 9.63
C ALA A 406 -20.99 2.68 10.45
N LEU A 407 -21.99 2.14 9.77
CA LEU A 407 -23.01 1.25 10.33
C LEU A 407 -22.87 -0.09 9.62
N VAL A 408 -22.66 -1.18 10.37
CA VAL A 408 -22.57 -2.54 9.83
C VAL A 408 -23.77 -3.31 10.32
N LEU A 409 -24.80 -3.38 9.47
CA LEU A 409 -26.04 -4.09 9.80
C LEU A 409 -25.90 -5.55 9.38
N GLY A 410 -26.45 -6.51 10.13
CA GLY A 410 -26.43 -7.92 9.74
C GLY A 410 -27.30 -8.25 8.51
N PHE A 411 -28.01 -7.26 7.97
CA PHE A 411 -28.99 -7.37 6.89
C PHE A 411 -29.15 -6.01 6.18
N GLU A 412 -29.77 -6.00 5.00
CA GLU A 412 -30.14 -4.74 4.32
C GLU A 412 -31.33 -4.08 5.04
N ASP A 413 -31.13 -2.90 5.62
CA ASP A 413 -32.20 -2.04 6.14
C ASP A 413 -32.49 -0.89 5.17
N PRO A 414 -33.66 -0.88 4.49
CA PRO A 414 -34.03 0.20 3.58
C PRO A 414 -34.07 1.59 4.23
N MET A 415 -34.23 1.69 5.55
CA MET A 415 -34.34 2.97 6.26
C MET A 415 -32.99 3.67 6.49
N VAL A 416 -31.87 2.95 6.35
CA VAL A 416 -30.52 3.43 6.69
C VAL A 416 -29.63 3.57 5.42
N ARG A 417 -30.21 3.34 4.25
CA ARG A 417 -29.48 3.30 2.98
C ARG A 417 -28.89 4.67 2.61
N THR A 418 -27.57 4.70 2.47
CA THR A 418 -26.77 5.83 1.99
C THR A 418 -26.39 5.66 0.51
N ASP A 419 -25.89 6.75 -0.10
CA ASP A 419 -25.47 6.79 -1.50
C ASP A 419 -24.46 5.69 -1.85
N ASP A 420 -24.59 5.14 -3.06
CA ASP A 420 -23.69 4.10 -3.58
C ASP A 420 -22.38 4.71 -4.09
N THR A 421 -21.47 4.99 -3.16
CA THR A 421 -20.18 5.64 -3.46
C THR A 421 -19.08 4.60 -3.75
N PRO A 422 -18.02 4.95 -4.51
CA PRO A 422 -16.88 4.06 -4.73
C PRO A 422 -16.24 3.54 -3.44
N ILE A 423 -16.15 4.38 -2.40
CA ILE A 423 -15.63 3.98 -1.08
C ILE A 423 -16.56 2.94 -0.46
N LYS A 424 -17.87 3.19 -0.42
CA LYS A 424 -18.86 2.23 0.08
C LYS A 424 -18.73 0.87 -0.63
N ARG A 425 -18.65 0.89 -1.97
CA ARG A 425 -18.48 -0.33 -2.77
C ARG A 425 -17.19 -1.10 -2.46
N CYS A 426 -16.08 -0.41 -2.19
CA CYS A 426 -14.85 -1.05 -1.71
C CYS A 426 -15.09 -1.73 -0.37
N LEU A 427 -15.67 -1.03 0.60
CA LEU A 427 -15.90 -1.55 1.95
C LEU A 427 -16.91 -2.69 1.98
N GLN A 428 -17.90 -2.69 1.08
CA GLN A 428 -18.89 -3.77 0.93
C GLN A 428 -18.28 -5.12 0.55
N THR A 429 -17.07 -5.14 0.01
CA THR A 429 -16.34 -6.40 -0.25
C THR A 429 -15.86 -7.08 1.03
N LYS A 430 -15.78 -6.33 2.14
CA LYS A 430 -15.48 -6.83 3.49
C LYS A 430 -16.72 -6.87 4.38
N TRP A 431 -17.53 -5.81 4.35
CA TRP A 431 -18.75 -5.65 5.14
C TRP A 431 -19.96 -5.45 4.21
N PRO A 432 -20.61 -6.54 3.73
CA PRO A 432 -21.61 -6.48 2.67
C PRO A 432 -22.73 -5.44 2.86
N TYR A 433 -23.14 -5.22 4.11
CA TYR A 433 -24.24 -4.34 4.49
C TYR A 433 -23.75 -3.09 5.25
N ILE A 434 -22.56 -2.59 4.91
CA ILE A 434 -22.05 -1.34 5.47
C ILE A 434 -22.72 -0.10 4.86
N GLU A 435 -23.08 0.82 5.74
CA GLU A 435 -23.59 2.15 5.40
C GLU A 435 -22.65 3.22 5.98
N LEU A 436 -22.47 4.34 5.25
CA LEU A 436 -21.48 5.38 5.60
C LEU A 436 -22.14 6.75 5.73
N LEU A 437 -22.07 7.31 6.92
CA LEU A 437 -22.59 8.64 7.24
C LEU A 437 -21.41 9.61 7.44
N TRP A 438 -21.05 10.35 6.40
CA TRP A 438 -19.98 11.33 6.45
C TRP A 438 -20.44 12.62 7.13
N THR A 439 -19.50 13.30 7.80
CA THR A 439 -19.72 14.61 8.44
C THR A 439 -19.80 15.78 7.46
N THR A 440 -19.44 15.54 6.20
CA THR A 440 -19.48 16.51 5.10
C THR A 440 -20.71 16.30 4.21
N ASP A 441 -21.20 17.38 3.58
CA ASP A 441 -22.35 17.30 2.66
C ASP A 441 -22.11 16.40 1.44
N ARG A 442 -20.86 16.19 1.06
CA ARG A 442 -20.46 15.29 -0.02
C ARG A 442 -19.60 14.17 0.54
N SER A 443 -19.80 12.98 -0.01
CA SER A 443 -18.95 11.84 0.29
C SER A 443 -17.52 12.07 -0.22
N PRO A 444 -16.49 11.56 0.50
CA PRO A 444 -15.11 11.67 0.07
C PRO A 444 -14.87 10.97 -1.27
N SER A 445 -13.94 11.53 -2.06
CA SER A 445 -13.54 10.95 -3.35
C SER A 445 -12.49 9.85 -3.16
N LEU A 446 -12.65 8.75 -3.88
CA LEU A 446 -11.62 7.71 -3.99
C LEU A 446 -10.49 8.09 -4.97
N ASN A 447 -10.73 9.12 -5.81
CA ASN A 447 -9.77 9.71 -6.74
C ASN A 447 -9.36 11.09 -6.27
#